data_AF-A0A1F8PUU0-F1
#
_entry.id   AF-A0A1F8PUU0-F1
#
_cell.length_a   1.000
_cell.length_b   1.000
_cell.length_c   1.000
_cell.angle_alpha   90.00
_cell.angle_beta   90.00
_cell.angle_gamma   90.00
#
_symmetry.space_group_name_H-M   'P 1'
#
loop_
_entity.id
_entity.type
_entity.pdbx_description
1 polymer ?
#
loop_
_entity_poly.entity_id
_entity_poly.type
_entity_poly.pdbx_seq_one_letter_code
_entity_poly.pdbx_strand_id
1 'polypeptide(L)'
;MGVEYDPVNKISRRDFLKISSSSVMGFFLMPYTKPIALPFEQQGRVIDASIKLFERPSFKAKVIETYWKDMLLSISEVTIGDEEPAYNRIWYEIAGKGYAHSGAIQPVRTQLNPPIAELPPEGALVEVTVPFTDAHWKADKSFPVAYRMYYETTHWATKLVFDDEGQPWYRLLDDKWEINYHIPATHLRIIPYEELAPLSVDVPPSAKRLEVNTPEQAVIAYEWDRPVFMSRTATGAKFSNGNFSTPPGKHITNHKRPYRHMARGNLAYNGFDLPGVPWVTYITESGVSFHGTYWHNNYGRPRSHGCINLTPQAAKWIFRWTHPIVPPNEPGVFENYGTLVDVI
;
A
#
# COMPACT_ATOMS: atom_id res chain seq x y z
N MET A 1 36.05 -32.20 -13.92
CA MET A 1 35.93 -30.77 -13.53
C MET A 1 34.45 -30.43 -13.55
N GLY A 2 33.75 -30.71 -12.46
CA GLY A 2 32.34 -30.38 -12.29
C GLY A 2 32.25 -29.11 -11.47
N VAL A 3 31.64 -28.07 -12.04
CA VAL A 3 31.38 -26.81 -11.35
C VAL A 3 30.16 -27.03 -10.45
N GLU A 4 30.40 -26.95 -9.15
CA GLU A 4 29.38 -27.02 -8.10
C GLU A 4 28.54 -25.73 -8.16
N TYR A 5 27.24 -25.89 -8.33
CA TYR A 5 26.27 -24.79 -8.44
C TYR A 5 25.91 -24.33 -7.02
N ASP A 6 26.38 -23.15 -6.62
CA ASP A 6 26.07 -22.54 -5.33
C ASP A 6 24.62 -22.01 -5.32
N PRO A 7 23.71 -22.54 -4.49
CA PRO A 7 22.32 -22.10 -4.48
C PRO A 7 22.22 -20.75 -3.75
N VAL A 8 22.01 -19.70 -4.55
CA VAL A 8 21.53 -18.37 -4.14
C VAL A 8 20.56 -18.48 -2.96
N ASN A 9 20.94 -17.85 -1.84
CA ASN A 9 20.17 -17.68 -0.61
C ASN A 9 18.69 -17.37 -0.90
N LYS A 10 17.85 -18.42 -0.89
CA LYS A 10 16.40 -18.27 -0.90
C LYS A 10 15.96 -17.88 0.50
N ILE A 11 15.69 -16.60 0.70
CA ILE A 11 14.96 -16.12 1.89
C ILE A 11 13.66 -16.94 1.98
N SER A 12 13.51 -17.71 3.05
CA SER A 12 12.36 -18.61 3.19
C SER A 12 11.09 -17.80 3.49
N ARG A 13 9.90 -18.35 3.18
CA ARG A 13 8.60 -17.74 3.54
C ARG A 13 8.50 -17.40 5.05
N ARG A 14 9.24 -18.11 5.90
CA ARG A 14 9.36 -17.84 7.35
C ARG A 14 10.19 -16.58 7.65
N ASP A 15 11.18 -16.27 6.83
CA ASP A 15 12.01 -15.06 6.97
C ASP A 15 11.29 -13.81 6.42
N PHE A 16 10.49 -13.97 5.35
CA PHE A 16 9.59 -12.92 4.84
C PHE A 16 8.54 -12.51 5.88
N LEU A 17 7.94 -13.48 6.58
CA LEU A 17 7.02 -13.20 7.69
C LEU A 17 7.74 -12.61 8.88
N LYS A 18 8.96 -13.03 9.22
CA LYS A 18 9.73 -12.40 10.31
C LYS A 18 10.10 -10.95 9.99
N ILE A 19 10.48 -10.59 8.78
CA ILE A 19 10.87 -9.21 8.45
C ILE A 19 9.64 -8.29 8.37
N SER A 20 8.52 -8.76 7.81
CA SER A 20 7.26 -7.99 7.75
C SER A 20 6.56 -7.90 9.11
N SER A 21 6.57 -8.97 9.92
CA SER A 21 6.02 -8.95 11.28
C SER A 21 6.93 -8.26 12.29
N SER A 22 8.26 -8.27 12.14
CA SER A 22 9.15 -7.56 13.06
C SER A 22 9.12 -6.04 12.84
N SER A 23 8.76 -5.59 11.63
CA SER A 23 8.58 -4.17 11.31
C SER A 23 7.25 -3.59 11.79
N VAL A 24 6.22 -4.42 11.97
CA VAL A 24 4.88 -3.96 12.39
C VAL A 24 4.58 -4.40 13.83
N MET A 25 4.77 -5.66 14.21
CA MET A 25 4.43 -6.16 15.56
C MET A 25 5.40 -5.67 16.66
N GLY A 26 6.68 -5.45 16.32
CA GLY A 26 7.74 -5.15 17.30
C GLY A 26 7.72 -3.75 17.90
N PHE A 27 7.09 -2.78 17.23
CA PHE A 27 7.09 -1.38 17.68
C PHE A 27 5.95 -1.02 18.65
N PHE A 28 4.95 -1.90 18.83
CA PHE A 28 3.73 -1.54 19.56
C PHE A 28 3.80 -1.70 21.09
N LEU A 29 4.88 -2.27 21.65
CA LEU A 29 4.95 -2.59 23.09
C LEU A 29 6.24 -2.17 23.82
N MET A 30 7.18 -1.46 23.20
CA MET A 30 8.47 -1.15 23.85
C MET A 30 8.64 0.35 24.16
N PRO A 31 8.79 0.73 25.45
CA PRO A 31 9.01 2.13 25.84
C PRO A 31 10.36 2.74 25.40
N TYR A 32 11.31 1.93 24.93
CA TYR A 32 12.61 2.40 24.43
C TYR A 32 13.15 1.35 23.44
N THR A 33 13.34 1.70 22.17
CA THR A 33 14.02 0.81 21.21
C THR A 33 15.29 1.46 20.69
N LYS A 34 16.37 0.67 20.69
CA LYS A 34 17.58 0.96 19.94
C LYS A 34 17.24 1.09 18.44
N PRO A 35 18.00 1.87 17.68
CA PRO A 35 17.75 2.00 16.26
C PRO A 35 17.87 0.65 15.52
N ILE A 36 17.08 0.50 14.46
CA ILE A 36 17.07 -0.71 13.62
C ILE A 36 17.77 -0.41 12.31
N ALA A 37 18.95 -1.00 12.13
CA ALA A 37 19.64 -1.00 10.85
C ALA A 37 18.85 -1.83 9.83
N LEU A 38 18.65 -1.27 8.63
CA LEU A 38 17.93 -1.94 7.55
C LEU A 38 18.90 -2.63 6.57
N PRO A 39 18.43 -3.62 5.78
CA PRO A 39 19.21 -4.17 4.68
C PRO A 39 19.68 -3.06 3.72
N PHE A 40 20.83 -3.26 3.09
CA PHE A 40 21.53 -2.28 2.23
C PHE A 40 20.76 -1.82 0.97
N GLU A 41 19.49 -2.22 0.81
CA GLU A 41 18.64 -1.93 -0.36
C GLU A 41 17.33 -1.21 -0.02
N GLN A 42 17.05 -0.87 1.25
CA GLN A 42 15.80 -0.19 1.57
C GLN A 42 15.80 1.25 1.06
N GLN A 43 14.92 1.55 0.12
CA GLN A 43 14.73 2.88 -0.45
C GLN A 43 13.49 3.56 0.15
N GLY A 44 13.43 4.88 0.06
CA GLY A 44 12.29 5.71 0.42
C GLY A 44 11.97 6.67 -0.71
N ARG A 45 10.72 6.67 -1.19
CA ARG A 45 10.23 7.66 -2.17
C ARG A 45 9.63 8.85 -1.42
N VAL A 46 10.08 10.06 -1.76
CA VAL A 46 9.48 11.30 -1.25
C VAL A 46 8.07 11.47 -1.79
N ILE A 47 7.09 11.58 -0.90
CA ILE A 47 5.66 11.63 -1.24
C ILE A 47 5.19 13.07 -1.47
N ASP A 48 5.52 13.95 -0.52
CA ASP A 48 5.11 15.35 -0.50
C ASP A 48 5.87 16.14 -1.58
N ALA A 49 5.41 17.35 -1.91
CA ALA A 49 6.07 18.21 -2.92
C ALA A 49 7.56 18.41 -2.61
N SER A 50 7.88 18.58 -1.33
CA SER A 50 9.23 18.53 -0.80
C SER A 50 9.23 18.13 0.67
N ILE A 51 10.36 17.63 1.16
CA ILE A 51 10.62 17.33 2.57
C ILE A 51 11.95 17.94 2.99
N LYS A 52 12.12 18.15 4.30
CA LYS A 52 13.37 18.63 4.90
C LYS A 52 14.12 17.47 5.54
N LEU A 53 15.43 17.44 5.36
CA LEU A 53 16.36 16.58 6.07
C LEU A 53 16.92 17.36 7.27
N PHE A 54 16.96 16.74 8.44
CA PHE A 54 17.35 17.35 9.70
C PHE A 54 18.61 16.69 10.28
N GLU A 55 19.39 17.44 11.05
CA GLU A 55 20.60 16.92 11.70
C GLU A 55 20.33 15.85 12.76
N ARG A 56 19.16 15.89 13.38
CA ARG A 56 18.68 14.92 14.38
C ARG A 56 17.20 14.60 14.08
N PRO A 57 16.63 13.48 14.58
CA PRO A 57 15.24 13.09 14.33
C PRO A 57 14.24 13.99 15.08
N SER A 58 14.20 15.26 14.69
CA SER A 58 13.45 16.33 15.33
C SER A 58 13.15 17.44 14.34
N PHE A 59 11.91 17.91 14.30
CA PHE A 59 11.55 19.10 13.51
C PHE A 59 12.18 20.39 14.05
N LYS A 60 12.72 20.40 15.27
CA LYS A 60 13.42 21.54 15.88
C LYS A 60 14.91 21.55 15.53
N ALA A 61 15.44 20.46 14.97
CA ALA A 61 16.84 20.39 14.59
C ALA A 61 17.14 21.27 13.36
N LYS A 62 18.43 21.52 13.13
CA LYS A 62 18.89 22.26 11.96
C LYS A 62 18.53 21.48 10.69
N VAL A 63 17.98 22.19 9.71
CA VAL A 63 17.75 21.65 8.36
C VAL A 63 19.09 21.55 7.64
N ILE A 64 19.39 20.38 7.10
CA ILE A 64 20.59 20.08 6.32
C ILE A 64 20.32 20.29 4.84
N GLU A 65 19.19 19.75 4.34
CA GLU A 65 18.89 19.68 2.91
C GLU A 65 17.38 19.58 2.68
N THR A 66 16.96 19.83 1.44
CA THR A 66 15.58 19.64 0.97
C THR A 66 15.57 18.60 -0.14
N TYR A 67 14.67 17.62 -0.03
CA TYR A 67 14.39 16.66 -1.09
C TYR A 67 13.02 16.90 -1.70
N TRP A 68 12.85 16.54 -2.97
CA TRP A 68 11.66 16.82 -3.76
C TRP A 68 10.86 15.56 -4.03
N LYS A 69 9.58 15.74 -4.38
CA LYS A 69 8.67 14.66 -4.74
C LYS A 69 9.31 13.64 -5.69
N ASP A 70 9.04 12.37 -5.45
CA ASP A 70 9.52 11.20 -6.19
C ASP A 70 11.04 10.97 -6.16
N MET A 71 11.83 11.80 -5.46
CA MET A 71 13.21 11.45 -5.20
C MET A 71 13.31 10.15 -4.40
N LEU A 72 14.28 9.32 -4.77
CA LEU A 72 14.60 8.07 -4.10
C LEU A 72 15.75 8.29 -3.12
N LEU A 73 15.49 8.00 -1.86
CA LEU A 73 16.43 8.17 -0.75
C LEU A 73 16.83 6.79 -0.23
N SER A 74 18.10 6.60 0.13
CA SER A 74 18.53 5.38 0.81
C SER A 74 18.17 5.50 2.30
N ILE A 75 17.36 4.59 2.81
CA ILE A 75 17.00 4.54 4.24
C ILE A 75 18.02 3.61 4.91
N SER A 76 18.89 4.19 5.73
CA SER A 76 19.94 3.44 6.44
C SER A 76 19.43 2.86 7.76
N GLU A 77 18.56 3.60 8.45
CA GLU A 77 18.10 3.28 9.80
C GLU A 77 16.67 3.78 10.03
N VAL A 78 15.92 3.06 10.88
CA VAL A 78 14.66 3.56 11.46
C VAL A 78 14.88 3.91 12.92
N THR A 79 14.48 5.12 13.31
CA THR A 79 14.64 5.64 14.67
C THR A 79 13.37 6.35 15.18
N ILE A 80 13.37 6.68 16.47
CA ILE A 80 12.27 7.37 17.15
C ILE A 80 12.70 8.80 17.49
N GLY A 81 11.86 9.77 17.10
CA GLY A 81 12.09 11.18 17.35
C GLY A 81 11.67 11.67 18.73
N ASP A 82 12.05 12.92 19.02
CA ASP A 82 11.97 13.63 20.30
C ASP A 82 10.59 14.21 20.63
N GLU A 83 9.54 13.46 20.27
CA GLU A 83 8.11 13.53 20.71
C GLU A 83 7.11 13.99 19.66
N GLU A 84 7.41 14.92 18.75
CA GLU A 84 6.42 15.48 17.82
C GLU A 84 6.59 14.98 16.36
N PRO A 85 5.49 14.64 15.65
CA PRO A 85 4.13 14.50 16.18
C PRO A 85 3.99 13.26 17.06
N ALA A 86 3.28 13.39 18.18
CA ALA A 86 3.07 12.27 19.13
C ALA A 86 2.46 11.04 18.46
N TYR A 87 1.56 11.26 17.50
CA TYR A 87 0.94 10.19 16.75
C TYR A 87 1.89 9.54 15.74
N ASN A 88 3.01 10.12 15.31
CA ASN A 88 3.96 9.43 14.44
C ASN A 88 5.37 9.92 14.74
N ARG A 89 6.07 9.17 15.60
CA ARG A 89 7.44 9.50 16.02
C ARG A 89 8.50 8.79 15.20
N ILE A 90 8.14 8.14 14.08
CA ILE A 90 9.08 7.36 13.28
C ILE A 90 9.84 8.29 12.33
N TRP A 91 11.17 8.16 12.34
CA TRP A 91 12.09 8.88 11.46
C TRP A 91 12.99 7.89 10.73
N TYR A 92 13.42 8.31 9.53
CA TYR A 92 14.37 7.57 8.71
C TYR A 92 15.68 8.32 8.68
N GLU A 93 16.78 7.63 8.99
CA GLU A 93 18.11 8.11 8.66
C GLU A 93 18.35 7.91 7.17
N ILE A 94 18.75 8.98 6.47
CA ILE A 94 18.94 9.00 5.03
C ILE A 94 20.42 8.98 4.72
N ALA A 95 20.91 7.85 4.20
CA ALA A 95 22.30 7.64 3.76
C ALA A 95 23.37 8.07 4.79
N GLY A 96 23.09 7.96 6.09
CA GLY A 96 23.96 8.43 7.17
C GLY A 96 24.17 9.97 7.22
N LYS A 97 23.40 10.76 6.47
CA LYS A 97 23.56 12.22 6.33
C LYS A 97 22.70 13.00 7.32
N GLY A 98 21.52 12.49 7.65
CA GLY A 98 20.56 13.15 8.52
C GLY A 98 19.23 12.39 8.57
N TYR A 99 18.21 13.00 9.15
CA TYR A 99 16.94 12.35 9.47
C TYR A 99 15.77 13.05 8.78
N ALA A 100 14.88 12.26 8.18
CA ALA A 100 13.64 12.73 7.59
C ALA A 100 12.44 12.03 8.26
N HIS A 101 11.35 12.76 8.44
CA HIS A 101 10.15 12.20 9.07
C HIS A 101 9.48 11.17 8.16
N SER A 102 9.11 10.02 8.72
CA SER A 102 8.56 8.89 7.96
C SER A 102 7.25 9.18 7.25
N GLY A 103 6.45 10.14 7.74
CA GLY A 103 5.10 10.39 7.27
C GLY A 103 5.02 10.85 5.81
N ALA A 104 6.11 11.43 5.30
CA ALA A 104 6.22 11.95 3.93
C ALA A 104 7.15 11.10 3.04
N ILE A 105 7.58 9.92 3.52
CA ILE A 105 8.42 8.99 2.77
C ILE A 105 7.72 7.64 2.70
N GLN A 106 7.49 7.14 1.48
CA GLN A 106 7.01 5.78 1.25
C GLN A 106 8.22 4.84 1.21
N PRO A 107 8.34 3.85 2.10
CA PRO A 107 9.31 2.79 1.92
C PRO A 107 9.02 2.04 0.62
N VAL A 108 10.03 1.90 -0.24
CA VAL A 108 9.93 1.27 -1.56
C VAL A 108 11.13 0.37 -1.81
N ARG A 109 11.00 -0.51 -2.80
CA ARG A 109 12.08 -1.34 -3.31
C ARG A 109 12.07 -1.31 -4.83
N THR A 110 13.19 -1.69 -5.41
CA THR A 110 13.32 -1.89 -6.86
C THR A 110 13.49 -3.37 -7.13
N GLN A 111 12.40 -4.03 -7.54
CA GLN A 111 12.40 -5.41 -7.95
C GLN A 111 11.81 -5.50 -9.36
N LEU A 112 12.66 -5.90 -10.31
CA LEU A 112 12.22 -6.26 -11.66
C LEU A 112 11.76 -7.72 -11.67
N ASN A 113 10.80 -8.03 -12.54
CA ASN A 113 10.20 -9.34 -12.66
C ASN A 113 10.35 -9.88 -14.09
N PRO A 114 10.58 -11.18 -14.27
CA PRO A 114 10.44 -11.80 -15.58
C PRO A 114 8.96 -11.76 -16.00
N PRO A 115 8.62 -11.24 -17.20
CA PRO A 115 7.26 -11.33 -17.73
C PRO A 115 6.86 -12.79 -17.92
N ILE A 116 5.60 -13.12 -17.62
CA ILE A 116 5.06 -14.43 -17.97
C ILE A 116 4.81 -14.53 -19.48
N ALA A 117 5.01 -15.72 -20.04
CA ALA A 117 4.90 -15.94 -21.49
C ALA A 117 3.49 -15.67 -22.03
N GLU A 118 2.46 -16.05 -21.27
CA GLU A 118 1.05 -15.88 -21.64
C GLU A 118 0.23 -15.55 -20.40
N LEU A 119 -0.66 -14.55 -20.51
CA LEU A 119 -1.63 -14.21 -19.48
C LEU A 119 -2.86 -15.12 -19.59
N PRO A 120 -3.53 -15.43 -18.46
CA PRO A 120 -4.84 -16.07 -18.51
C PRO A 120 -5.83 -15.26 -19.37
N PRO A 121 -6.81 -15.91 -20.03
CA PRO A 121 -7.81 -15.21 -20.86
C PRO A 121 -8.59 -14.11 -20.12
N GLU A 122 -8.85 -14.31 -18.83
CA GLU A 122 -9.48 -13.35 -17.93
C GLU A 122 -8.56 -12.17 -17.53
N GLY A 123 -7.27 -12.27 -17.82
CA GLY A 123 -6.22 -11.37 -17.33
C GLY A 123 -5.62 -11.83 -16.00
N ALA A 124 -4.84 -10.97 -15.36
CA ALA A 124 -4.26 -11.26 -14.05
C ALA A 124 -4.09 -9.99 -13.22
N LEU A 125 -4.23 -10.13 -11.90
CA LEU A 125 -3.89 -9.08 -10.97
C LEU A 125 -2.37 -8.92 -10.90
N VAL A 126 -1.90 -7.68 -11.01
CA VAL A 126 -0.48 -7.32 -10.97
C VAL A 126 -0.20 -6.25 -9.94
N GLU A 127 1.02 -6.22 -9.44
CA GLU A 127 1.53 -5.26 -8.45
C GLU A 127 2.77 -4.55 -8.99
N VAL A 128 2.86 -3.23 -8.79
CA VAL A 128 4.08 -2.47 -9.09
C VAL A 128 5.13 -2.74 -8.02
N THR A 129 6.28 -3.28 -8.43
CA THR A 129 7.38 -3.65 -7.51
C THR A 129 8.64 -2.80 -7.69
N VAL A 130 8.51 -1.67 -8.38
CA VAL A 130 9.52 -0.61 -8.49
C VAL A 130 9.00 0.68 -7.87
N PRO A 131 9.86 1.63 -7.45
CA PRO A 131 9.41 2.82 -6.71
C PRO A 131 8.29 3.60 -7.40
N PHE A 132 8.39 3.72 -8.72
CA PHE A 132 7.34 4.18 -9.61
C PHE A 132 7.65 3.75 -11.04
N THR A 133 6.62 3.74 -11.88
CA THR A 133 6.72 3.50 -13.32
C THR A 133 5.73 4.38 -14.06
N ASP A 134 6.11 4.85 -15.24
CA ASP A 134 5.21 5.61 -16.09
C ASP A 134 4.43 4.65 -17.00
N ALA A 135 3.12 4.83 -17.03
CA ALA A 135 2.19 4.14 -17.89
C ALA A 135 1.92 5.00 -19.13
N HIS A 136 2.06 4.42 -20.31
CA HIS A 136 1.97 5.11 -21.59
C HIS A 136 0.70 4.70 -22.35
N TRP A 137 0.19 5.57 -23.21
CA TRP A 137 -1.00 5.26 -24.03
C TRP A 137 -0.79 4.06 -24.97
N LYS A 138 0.45 3.83 -25.40
CA LYS A 138 0.87 2.65 -26.18
C LYS A 138 2.12 2.03 -25.55
N ALA A 139 2.40 0.79 -25.93
CA ALA A 139 3.62 0.08 -25.54
C ALA A 139 4.81 0.66 -26.31
N ASP A 140 5.25 1.84 -25.88
CA ASP A 140 6.42 2.56 -26.39
C ASP A 140 6.66 3.77 -25.46
N LYS A 141 7.91 3.95 -25.02
CA LYS A 141 8.31 5.06 -24.13
C LYS A 141 8.21 6.44 -24.78
N SER A 142 8.17 6.50 -26.11
CA SER A 142 8.01 7.75 -26.88
C SER A 142 6.60 8.32 -26.79
N PHE A 143 5.60 7.49 -26.50
CA PHE A 143 4.22 7.94 -26.35
C PHE A 143 4.03 8.75 -25.07
N PRO A 144 3.06 9.68 -25.01
CA PRO A 144 2.81 10.45 -23.80
C PRO A 144 2.50 9.56 -22.60
N VAL A 145 3.02 9.95 -21.44
CA VAL A 145 2.66 9.34 -20.15
C VAL A 145 1.19 9.63 -19.87
N ALA A 146 0.41 8.58 -19.67
CA ALA A 146 -0.97 8.68 -19.22
C ALA A 146 -1.02 8.88 -17.70
N TYR A 147 -0.31 8.03 -16.95
CA TYR A 147 -0.24 8.05 -15.50
C TYR A 147 1.12 7.61 -14.98
N ARG A 148 1.57 8.18 -13.87
CA ARG A 148 2.63 7.59 -13.05
C ARG A 148 2.01 6.65 -12.02
N MET A 149 2.40 5.39 -12.06
CA MET A 149 2.01 4.36 -11.08
C MET A 149 3.10 4.19 -10.04
N TYR A 150 2.70 3.93 -8.80
CA TYR A 150 3.62 3.89 -7.65
C TYR A 150 3.75 2.49 -7.08
N TYR A 151 4.85 2.26 -6.37
CA TYR A 151 5.12 1.03 -5.62
C TYR A 151 3.90 0.55 -4.82
N GLU A 152 3.60 -0.75 -4.93
CA GLU A 152 2.46 -1.45 -4.30
C GLU A 152 1.06 -1.00 -4.74
N THR A 153 0.94 -0.21 -5.80
CA THR A 153 -0.33 -0.12 -6.53
C THR A 153 -0.61 -1.43 -7.25
N THR A 154 -1.88 -1.83 -7.29
CA THR A 154 -2.32 -3.05 -7.97
C THR A 154 -3.21 -2.71 -9.15
N HIS A 155 -3.15 -3.52 -10.21
CA HIS A 155 -3.84 -3.28 -11.47
C HIS A 155 -4.26 -4.60 -12.13
N TRP A 156 -5.13 -4.54 -13.14
CA TRP A 156 -5.51 -5.70 -13.92
C TRP A 156 -4.81 -5.72 -15.27
N ALA A 157 -3.89 -6.66 -15.47
CA ALA A 157 -3.23 -6.87 -16.75
C ALA A 157 -4.08 -7.74 -17.65
N THR A 158 -4.41 -7.23 -18.84
CA THR A 158 -5.28 -7.90 -19.82
C THR A 158 -4.51 -8.54 -20.96
N LYS A 159 -3.29 -8.07 -21.23
CA LYS A 159 -2.50 -8.55 -22.37
C LYS A 159 -1.01 -8.27 -22.19
N LEU A 160 -0.17 -9.19 -22.65
CA LEU A 160 1.25 -8.95 -22.92
C LEU A 160 1.40 -8.51 -24.38
N VAL A 161 2.07 -7.39 -24.60
CA VAL A 161 2.41 -6.86 -25.93
C VAL A 161 3.89 -6.52 -25.96
N PHE A 162 4.44 -6.32 -27.16
CA PHE A 162 5.83 -5.96 -27.36
C PHE A 162 5.89 -4.64 -28.14
N ASP A 163 6.85 -3.79 -27.81
CA ASP A 163 7.16 -2.60 -28.61
C ASP A 163 7.97 -2.95 -29.87
N ASP A 164 8.29 -1.95 -30.68
CA ASP A 164 9.02 -2.12 -31.94
C ASP A 164 10.45 -2.64 -31.71
N GLU A 165 11.01 -2.43 -30.51
CA GLU A 165 12.31 -2.96 -30.06
C GLU A 165 12.20 -4.35 -29.39
N GLY A 166 11.00 -4.95 -29.35
CA GLY A 166 10.76 -6.26 -28.77
C GLY A 166 10.79 -6.29 -27.24
N GLN A 167 10.71 -5.15 -26.55
CA GLN A 167 10.57 -5.10 -25.11
C GLN A 167 9.14 -5.44 -24.69
N PRO A 168 8.95 -6.18 -23.58
CA PRO A 168 7.64 -6.62 -23.13
C PRO A 168 6.90 -5.54 -22.32
N TRP A 169 5.62 -5.37 -22.57
CA TRP A 169 4.71 -4.44 -21.90
C TRP A 169 3.40 -5.12 -21.52
N TYR A 170 2.88 -4.83 -20.34
CA TYR A 170 1.52 -5.22 -19.98
C TYR A 170 0.54 -4.10 -20.31
N ARG A 171 -0.52 -4.45 -21.04
CA ARG A 171 -1.71 -3.61 -21.20
C ARG A 171 -2.60 -3.77 -19.97
N LEU A 172 -2.82 -2.67 -19.26
CA LEU A 172 -3.64 -2.60 -18.06
C LEU A 172 -5.00 -1.98 -18.38
N LEU A 173 -6.06 -2.45 -17.72
CA LEU A 173 -7.40 -1.87 -17.80
C LEU A 173 -7.67 -0.93 -16.61
N ASP A 174 -7.98 0.32 -16.92
CA ASP A 174 -8.53 1.28 -15.96
C ASP A 174 -10.00 0.96 -15.68
N ASP A 175 -10.33 0.68 -14.44
CA ASP A 175 -11.67 0.24 -14.05
C ASP A 175 -12.65 1.41 -13.79
N LYS A 176 -12.19 2.66 -13.85
CA LYS A 176 -13.06 3.84 -13.69
C LYS A 176 -13.44 4.44 -15.04
N TRP A 177 -12.45 4.56 -15.92
CA TRP A 177 -12.60 5.23 -17.20
C TRP A 177 -12.69 4.26 -18.38
N GLU A 178 -12.49 2.96 -18.14
CA GLU A 178 -12.54 1.90 -19.16
C GLU A 178 -11.54 2.10 -20.31
N ILE A 179 -10.39 2.69 -19.97
CA ILE A 179 -9.29 2.96 -20.91
C ILE A 179 -8.09 2.08 -20.59
N ASN A 180 -7.23 1.91 -21.60
CA ASN A 180 -6.06 1.06 -21.50
C ASN A 180 -4.78 1.89 -21.50
N TYR A 181 -3.82 1.47 -20.66
CA TYR A 181 -2.46 1.98 -20.68
C TYR A 181 -1.48 0.82 -20.71
N HIS A 182 -0.22 1.11 -21.00
CA HIS A 182 0.84 0.13 -21.13
C HIS A 182 1.96 0.46 -20.15
N ILE A 183 2.41 -0.54 -19.40
CA ILE A 183 3.54 -0.43 -18.47
C ILE A 183 4.60 -1.46 -18.85
N PRO A 184 5.91 -1.16 -18.75
CA PRO A 184 6.95 -2.16 -18.94
C PRO A 184 6.68 -3.39 -18.09
N ALA A 185 6.58 -4.56 -18.71
CA ALA A 185 6.14 -5.77 -18.02
C ALA A 185 7.08 -6.15 -16.87
N THR A 186 8.37 -5.81 -17.00
CA THR A 186 9.39 -6.06 -15.98
C THR A 186 9.18 -5.28 -14.69
N HIS A 187 8.41 -4.19 -14.70
CA HIS A 187 8.11 -3.38 -13.51
C HIS A 187 6.96 -3.96 -12.67
N LEU A 188 6.26 -4.97 -13.20
CA LEU A 188 5.05 -5.52 -12.63
C LEU A 188 5.26 -6.98 -12.24
N ARG A 189 4.79 -7.33 -11.05
CA ARG A 189 4.75 -8.71 -10.58
C ARG A 189 3.32 -9.23 -10.70
N ILE A 190 3.15 -10.38 -11.35
CA ILE A 190 1.87 -11.10 -11.30
C ILE A 190 1.65 -11.58 -9.87
N ILE A 191 0.50 -11.27 -9.29
CA ILE A 191 0.14 -11.75 -7.95
C ILE A 191 -0.40 -13.17 -8.10
N PRO A 192 0.30 -14.18 -7.54
CA PRO A 192 -0.13 -15.56 -7.71
C PRO A 192 -1.36 -15.85 -6.84
N TYR A 193 -2.20 -16.80 -7.26
CA TYR A 193 -3.49 -17.06 -6.62
C TYR A 193 -3.37 -17.48 -5.14
N GLU A 194 -2.29 -18.12 -4.73
CA GLU A 194 -2.04 -18.44 -3.32
C GLU A 194 -1.85 -17.20 -2.43
N GLU A 195 -1.40 -16.08 -2.99
CA GLU A 195 -1.33 -14.80 -2.26
C GLU A 195 -2.70 -14.14 -2.11
N LEU A 196 -3.71 -14.60 -2.86
CA LEU A 196 -5.10 -14.15 -2.79
C LEU A 196 -5.97 -15.07 -1.93
N ALA A 197 -5.45 -16.24 -1.54
CA ALA A 197 -6.17 -17.20 -0.73
C ALA A 197 -6.65 -16.58 0.60
N PRO A 198 -7.89 -16.89 1.05
CA PRO A 198 -8.46 -16.33 2.26
C PRO A 198 -7.67 -16.72 3.52
N LEU A 199 -7.73 -15.86 4.54
CA LEU A 199 -7.11 -16.09 5.84
C LEU A 199 -8.14 -16.58 6.86
N SER A 200 -7.68 -17.45 7.78
CA SER A 200 -8.50 -18.00 8.87
C SER A 200 -9.80 -18.63 8.36
N VAL A 201 -9.67 -19.60 7.45
CA VAL A 201 -10.80 -20.29 6.79
C VAL A 201 -11.64 -21.14 7.74
N ASP A 202 -11.04 -21.60 8.84
CA ASP A 202 -11.71 -22.42 9.85
C ASP A 202 -12.53 -21.60 10.85
N VAL A 203 -12.45 -20.26 10.78
CA VAL A 203 -13.18 -19.36 11.68
C VAL A 203 -14.47 -18.92 11.01
N PRO A 204 -15.65 -19.21 11.61
CA PRO A 204 -16.93 -18.83 11.01
C PRO A 204 -17.06 -17.31 10.91
N PRO A 205 -17.72 -16.76 9.87
CA PRO A 205 -17.86 -15.32 9.69
C PRO A 205 -18.49 -14.59 10.89
N SER A 206 -19.39 -15.24 11.62
CA SER A 206 -20.03 -14.69 12.83
C SER A 206 -19.07 -14.49 14.01
N ALA A 207 -17.92 -15.17 14.01
CA ALA A 207 -16.87 -15.01 15.01
C ALA A 207 -15.80 -13.98 14.60
N LYS A 208 -15.93 -13.39 13.40
CA LYS A 208 -15.03 -12.36 12.86
C LYS A 208 -15.66 -10.98 12.97
N ARG A 209 -14.92 -10.02 13.54
CA ARG A 209 -15.26 -8.59 13.44
C ARG A 209 -14.01 -7.73 13.27
N LEU A 210 -14.19 -6.59 12.61
CA LEU A 210 -13.24 -5.48 12.61
C LEU A 210 -13.73 -4.39 13.56
N GLU A 211 -12.80 -3.74 14.22
CA GLU A 211 -13.02 -2.52 14.97
C GLU A 211 -12.15 -1.42 14.38
N VAL A 212 -12.75 -0.27 14.11
CA VAL A 212 -12.05 0.94 13.69
C VAL A 212 -12.19 1.94 14.82
N ASN A 213 -11.13 2.09 15.61
CA ASN A 213 -11.06 3.08 16.67
C ASN A 213 -10.59 4.41 16.06
N THR A 214 -11.54 5.32 15.82
CA THR A 214 -11.26 6.59 15.16
C THR A 214 -10.53 7.60 16.08
N PRO A 215 -10.72 7.65 17.41
CA PRO A 215 -9.85 8.45 18.27
C PRO A 215 -8.38 8.00 18.26
N GLU A 216 -8.14 6.68 18.40
CA GLU A 216 -6.79 6.11 18.51
C GLU A 216 -6.14 5.81 17.14
N GLN A 217 -6.91 5.96 16.06
CA GLN A 217 -6.47 5.72 14.69
C GLN A 217 -5.87 4.32 14.52
N ALA A 218 -6.63 3.33 14.98
CA ALA A 218 -6.28 1.92 14.92
C ALA A 218 -7.41 1.08 14.30
N VAL A 219 -7.01 0.03 13.58
CA VAL A 219 -7.90 -1.04 13.13
C VAL A 219 -7.47 -2.31 13.83
N ILE A 220 -8.43 -3.01 14.42
CA ILE A 220 -8.21 -4.28 15.14
C ILE A 220 -9.14 -5.33 14.54
N ALA A 221 -8.61 -6.49 14.18
CA ALA A 221 -9.40 -7.64 13.76
C ALA A 221 -9.49 -8.65 14.90
N TYR A 222 -10.67 -9.19 15.12
CA TYR A 222 -10.95 -10.13 16.19
C TYR A 222 -11.49 -11.45 15.65
N GLU A 223 -11.03 -12.54 16.26
CA GLU A 223 -11.62 -13.88 16.14
C GLU A 223 -12.05 -14.33 17.54
N TRP A 224 -13.33 -14.65 17.73
CA TRP A 224 -13.87 -15.02 19.05
C TRP A 224 -13.53 -13.98 20.15
N ASP A 225 -13.66 -12.70 19.81
CA ASP A 225 -13.31 -11.54 20.66
C ASP A 225 -11.83 -11.48 21.09
N ARG A 226 -10.94 -12.23 20.45
CA ARG A 226 -9.50 -12.13 20.65
C ARG A 226 -8.87 -11.34 19.50
N PRO A 227 -8.08 -10.28 19.77
CA PRO A 227 -7.33 -9.60 18.73
C PRO A 227 -6.38 -10.56 18.02
N VAL A 228 -6.47 -10.65 16.69
CA VAL A 228 -5.59 -11.46 15.84
C VAL A 228 -4.74 -10.61 14.90
N PHE A 229 -5.13 -9.36 14.69
CA PHE A 229 -4.41 -8.39 13.88
C PHE A 229 -4.69 -6.98 14.37
N MET A 230 -3.68 -6.12 14.30
CA MET A 230 -3.81 -4.71 14.59
C MET A 230 -2.93 -3.91 13.65
N SER A 231 -3.44 -2.79 13.16
CA SER A 231 -2.68 -1.83 12.37
C SER A 231 -3.08 -0.41 12.72
N ARG A 232 -2.11 0.51 12.63
CA ARG A 232 -2.45 1.94 12.59
C ARG A 232 -3.20 2.26 11.30
N THR A 233 -4.02 3.28 11.34
CA THR A 233 -4.77 3.78 10.19
C THR A 233 -4.75 5.31 10.12
N ALA A 234 -5.21 5.86 9.01
CA ALA A 234 -5.57 7.26 8.89
C ALA A 234 -7.01 7.33 8.35
N THR A 235 -7.97 7.68 9.22
CA THR A 235 -9.40 7.70 8.87
C THR A 235 -9.83 9.02 8.25
N GLY A 236 -11.13 9.17 8.02
CA GLY A 236 -11.76 10.38 7.53
C GLY A 236 -11.55 11.58 8.45
N ALA A 237 -11.22 12.73 7.86
CA ALA A 237 -10.89 13.96 8.58
C ALA A 237 -11.90 15.09 8.37
N LYS A 238 -11.81 16.12 9.22
CA LYS A 238 -12.44 17.42 8.99
C LYS A 238 -11.45 18.33 8.29
N PHE A 239 -11.85 18.83 7.13
CA PHE A 239 -11.08 19.79 6.34
C PHE A 239 -11.82 21.14 6.31
N SER A 240 -11.15 22.20 5.82
CA SER A 240 -11.76 23.53 5.70
C SER A 240 -13.00 23.56 4.78
N ASN A 241 -13.12 22.58 3.89
CA ASN A 241 -14.16 22.45 2.87
C ASN A 241 -15.24 21.42 3.21
N GLY A 242 -15.18 20.74 4.36
CA GLY A 242 -16.18 19.73 4.71
C GLY A 242 -15.78 18.79 5.83
N ASN A 243 -16.79 18.11 6.37
CA ASN A 243 -16.61 17.03 7.33
C ASN A 243 -16.66 15.69 6.60
N PHE A 244 -15.51 15.02 6.50
CA PHE A 244 -15.38 13.71 5.89
C PHE A 244 -14.99 12.66 6.93
N SER A 245 -15.42 12.83 8.18
CA SER A 245 -15.19 11.83 9.23
C SER A 245 -15.74 10.47 8.80
N THR A 246 -15.01 9.41 9.09
CA THR A 246 -15.49 8.04 8.85
C THR A 246 -16.78 7.83 9.66
N PRO A 247 -17.87 7.36 9.04
CA PRO A 247 -19.17 7.29 9.70
C PRO A 247 -19.14 6.26 10.84
N PRO A 248 -19.46 6.67 12.08
CA PRO A 248 -19.52 5.74 13.21
C PRO A 248 -20.69 4.75 13.06
N GLY A 249 -20.62 3.64 13.78
CA GLY A 249 -21.68 2.63 13.81
C GLY A 249 -21.26 1.29 13.23
N LYS A 250 -22.26 0.43 13.01
CA LYS A 250 -22.07 -0.93 12.52
C LYS A 250 -22.21 -0.99 11.01
N HIS A 251 -21.23 -1.61 10.36
CA HIS A 251 -21.17 -1.80 8.92
C HIS A 251 -20.81 -3.24 8.59
N ILE A 252 -20.86 -3.61 7.31
CA ILE A 252 -20.37 -4.90 6.82
C ILE A 252 -19.48 -4.72 5.59
N THR A 253 -18.51 -5.60 5.41
CA THR A 253 -17.60 -5.57 4.26
C THR A 253 -18.18 -6.25 3.02
N ASN A 254 -19.29 -5.78 2.46
CA ASN A 254 -20.04 -6.55 1.46
C ASN A 254 -19.58 -6.37 -0.01
N HIS A 255 -18.63 -5.46 -0.26
CA HIS A 255 -18.10 -5.20 -1.60
C HIS A 255 -16.58 -5.05 -1.54
N LYS A 256 -15.86 -5.78 -2.39
CA LYS A 256 -14.40 -5.83 -2.37
C LYS A 256 -13.83 -5.81 -3.79
N ARG A 257 -12.74 -5.08 -3.97
CA ARG A 257 -12.02 -4.97 -5.26
C ARG A 257 -10.51 -4.99 -5.00
N PRO A 258 -9.73 -5.86 -5.66
CA PRO A 258 -8.30 -5.93 -5.43
C PRO A 258 -7.57 -4.67 -5.94
N TYR A 259 -8.15 -3.96 -6.91
CA TYR A 259 -7.69 -2.66 -7.39
C TYR A 259 -8.86 -1.71 -7.64
N ARG A 260 -8.60 -0.40 -7.55
CA ARG A 260 -9.55 0.65 -7.93
C ARG A 260 -8.83 1.92 -8.38
N HIS A 261 -9.25 2.50 -9.49
CA HIS A 261 -9.00 3.90 -9.76
C HIS A 261 -10.00 4.76 -8.96
N MET A 262 -9.52 5.35 -7.87
CA MET A 262 -10.30 6.28 -7.06
C MET A 262 -10.08 7.69 -7.57
N ALA A 263 -11.08 8.24 -8.27
CA ALA A 263 -11.07 9.64 -8.65
C ALA A 263 -12.42 10.32 -8.41
N ARG A 264 -12.38 11.55 -7.89
CA ARG A 264 -13.55 12.39 -7.60
C ARG A 264 -13.14 13.85 -7.61
N GLY A 265 -14.05 14.72 -8.07
CA GLY A 265 -13.89 16.17 -7.98
C GLY A 265 -12.85 16.76 -8.94
N ASN A 266 -12.62 18.06 -8.83
CA ASN A 266 -11.65 18.78 -9.65
C ASN A 266 -10.30 18.87 -8.91
N LEU A 267 -9.23 18.37 -9.54
CA LEU A 267 -7.87 18.34 -9.00
C LEU A 267 -7.32 19.72 -8.60
N ALA A 268 -7.79 20.80 -9.23
CA ALA A 268 -7.40 22.17 -8.88
C ALA A 268 -8.00 22.66 -7.55
N TYR A 269 -8.92 21.90 -6.96
CA TYR A 269 -9.55 22.22 -5.69
C TYR A 269 -9.28 21.11 -4.67
N ASN A 270 -10.21 20.17 -4.54
CA ASN A 270 -10.17 19.07 -3.57
C ASN A 270 -10.39 17.71 -4.23
N GLY A 271 -10.24 17.68 -5.55
CA GLY A 271 -10.32 16.44 -6.29
C GLY A 271 -9.07 15.60 -6.07
N PHE A 272 -9.24 14.31 -6.31
CA PHE A 272 -8.14 13.35 -6.32
C PHE A 272 -8.31 12.45 -7.54
N ASP A 273 -7.19 11.95 -8.04
CA ASP A 273 -7.09 11.04 -9.18
C ASP A 273 -5.98 10.02 -8.84
N LEU A 274 -6.41 8.88 -8.30
CA LEU A 274 -5.54 7.89 -7.66
C LEU A 274 -5.71 6.54 -8.36
N PRO A 275 -4.92 6.25 -9.40
CA PRO A 275 -4.99 4.97 -10.10
C PRO A 275 -4.38 3.84 -9.25
N GLY A 276 -4.97 2.65 -9.36
CA GLY A 276 -4.43 1.43 -8.76
C GLY A 276 -4.43 1.41 -7.22
N VAL A 277 -5.39 2.06 -6.58
CA VAL A 277 -5.60 1.95 -5.12
C VAL A 277 -5.79 0.47 -4.77
N PRO A 278 -4.92 -0.11 -3.95
CA PRO A 278 -4.90 -1.56 -3.77
C PRO A 278 -5.79 -2.01 -2.61
N TRP A 279 -6.33 -3.22 -2.73
CA TRP A 279 -6.99 -3.98 -1.65
C TRP A 279 -8.19 -3.26 -1.03
N VAL A 280 -9.16 -2.86 -1.86
CA VAL A 280 -10.32 -2.07 -1.46
C VAL A 280 -11.40 -2.95 -0.86
N THR A 281 -11.79 -2.65 0.39
CA THR A 281 -12.87 -3.32 1.13
C THR A 281 -13.88 -2.28 1.60
N TYR A 282 -15.02 -2.17 0.90
CA TYR A 282 -16.06 -1.18 1.19
C TYR A 282 -16.87 -1.55 2.43
N ILE A 283 -17.29 -0.52 3.17
CA ILE A 283 -18.21 -0.63 4.31
C ILE A 283 -19.48 0.21 4.14
N THR A 284 -19.51 1.13 3.16
CA THR A 284 -20.71 1.90 2.83
C THR A 284 -20.95 1.96 1.33
N GLU A 285 -22.20 2.14 0.93
CA GLU A 285 -22.59 2.42 -0.46
C GLU A 285 -22.01 3.75 -0.99
N SER A 286 -21.78 4.70 -0.08
CA SER A 286 -21.15 5.99 -0.41
C SER A 286 -19.66 5.89 -0.75
N GLY A 287 -19.06 4.70 -0.66
CA GLY A 287 -17.69 4.42 -1.08
C GLY A 287 -16.64 4.48 0.05
N VAL A 288 -17.05 4.57 1.31
CA VAL A 288 -16.11 4.45 2.44
C VAL A 288 -15.58 3.03 2.48
N SER A 289 -14.26 2.89 2.52
CA SER A 289 -13.57 1.60 2.42
C SER A 289 -12.27 1.58 3.21
N PHE A 290 -11.83 0.37 3.60
CA PHE A 290 -10.43 0.10 3.88
C PHE A 290 -9.68 -0.03 2.56
N HIS A 291 -8.48 0.54 2.45
CA HIS A 291 -7.61 0.30 1.29
C HIS A 291 -6.15 0.66 1.61
N GLY A 292 -5.23 0.17 0.77
CA GLY A 292 -3.83 0.55 0.84
C GLY A 292 -3.62 1.98 0.34
N THR A 293 -2.60 2.65 0.87
CA THR A 293 -2.32 4.06 0.56
C THR A 293 -0.86 4.25 0.18
N TYR A 294 -0.62 4.81 -1.02
CA TYR A 294 0.72 5.11 -1.53
C TYR A 294 1.03 6.63 -1.53
N TRP A 295 0.03 7.49 -1.28
CA TRP A 295 0.16 8.95 -1.29
C TRP A 295 0.41 9.58 0.09
N HIS A 296 0.58 8.78 1.13
CA HIS A 296 1.14 9.19 2.42
C HIS A 296 1.59 7.97 3.22
N ASN A 297 2.49 8.15 4.19
CA ASN A 297 2.90 7.11 5.14
C ASN A 297 2.63 7.52 6.60
N ASN A 298 1.62 8.36 6.81
CA ASN A 298 1.40 9.05 8.07
C ASN A 298 0.15 8.59 8.81
N TYR A 299 0.17 7.34 9.27
CA TYR A 299 -0.89 6.69 10.04
C TYR A 299 -0.84 7.13 11.52
N GLY A 300 -1.99 7.14 12.19
CA GLY A 300 -2.14 7.66 13.55
C GLY A 300 -2.86 9.00 13.65
N ARG A 301 -3.25 9.60 12.52
CA ARG A 301 -4.12 10.78 12.49
C ARG A 301 -5.12 10.71 11.33
N PRO A 302 -6.32 11.31 11.46
CA PRO A 302 -7.24 11.44 10.33
C PRO A 302 -6.61 12.20 9.15
N ARG A 303 -6.79 11.70 7.92
CA ARG A 303 -6.28 12.32 6.68
C ARG A 303 -7.12 12.06 5.42
N SER A 304 -8.15 11.22 5.46
CA SER A 304 -8.88 10.81 4.26
C SER A 304 -10.19 11.57 4.08
N HIS A 305 -10.84 11.37 2.93
CA HIS A 305 -12.22 11.82 2.65
C HIS A 305 -13.27 10.77 3.07
N GLY A 306 -13.01 10.04 4.14
CA GLY A 306 -13.94 9.07 4.74
C GLY A 306 -13.34 7.67 4.88
N CYS A 307 -12.51 7.26 3.92
CA CYS A 307 -11.87 5.94 3.90
C CYS A 307 -10.94 5.67 5.10
N ILE A 308 -10.68 4.40 5.37
CA ILE A 308 -9.78 3.92 6.40
C ILE A 308 -8.45 3.57 5.72
N ASN A 309 -7.54 4.55 5.65
CA ASN A 309 -6.27 4.38 4.94
C ASN A 309 -5.33 3.48 5.74
N LEU A 310 -4.74 2.49 5.07
CA LEU A 310 -3.80 1.53 5.65
C LEU A 310 -2.54 1.42 4.79
N THR A 311 -1.48 0.80 5.32
CA THR A 311 -0.40 0.33 4.45
C THR A 311 -0.94 -0.69 3.45
N PRO A 312 -0.38 -0.81 2.24
CA PRO A 312 -0.83 -1.81 1.28
C PRO A 312 -0.83 -3.24 1.85
N GLN A 313 0.14 -3.58 2.70
CA GLN A 313 0.21 -4.91 3.35
C GLN A 313 -0.91 -5.12 4.37
N ALA A 314 -1.20 -4.13 5.20
CA ALA A 314 -2.31 -4.20 6.16
C ALA A 314 -3.66 -4.28 5.46
N ALA A 315 -3.84 -3.51 4.38
CA ALA A 315 -5.04 -3.58 3.55
C ALA A 315 -5.20 -4.95 2.88
N LYS A 316 -4.11 -5.52 2.33
CA LYS A 316 -4.10 -6.88 1.76
C LYS A 316 -4.48 -7.93 2.81
N TRP A 317 -3.97 -7.79 4.04
CA TRP A 317 -4.33 -8.70 5.13
C TRP A 317 -5.83 -8.65 5.42
N ILE A 318 -6.40 -7.45 5.61
CA ILE A 318 -7.85 -7.26 5.83
C ILE A 318 -8.64 -7.81 4.64
N PHE A 319 -8.23 -7.48 3.42
CA PHE A 319 -8.88 -7.94 2.20
C PHE A 319 -8.92 -9.47 2.09
N ARG A 320 -7.91 -10.19 2.58
CA ARG A 320 -7.93 -11.65 2.57
C ARG A 320 -8.65 -12.27 3.75
N TRP A 321 -8.72 -11.56 4.87
CA TRP A 321 -9.30 -12.05 6.12
C TRP A 321 -10.82 -11.86 6.19
N THR A 322 -11.36 -10.81 5.57
CA THR A 322 -12.80 -10.48 5.55
C THR A 322 -13.58 -11.22 4.47
N HIS A 323 -14.89 -11.40 4.71
CA HIS A 323 -15.86 -11.84 3.70
C HIS A 323 -16.52 -10.64 3.01
N PRO A 324 -17.01 -10.79 1.77
CA PRO A 324 -16.97 -12.00 0.93
C PRO A 324 -15.56 -12.27 0.38
N ILE A 325 -15.30 -13.52 -0.02
CA ILE A 325 -14.02 -13.90 -0.63
C ILE A 325 -14.07 -13.47 -2.09
N VAL A 326 -13.03 -12.79 -2.56
CA VAL A 326 -12.91 -12.40 -3.97
C VAL A 326 -12.28 -13.57 -4.73
N PRO A 327 -12.92 -14.14 -5.76
CA PRO A 327 -12.29 -15.16 -6.59
C PRO A 327 -11.00 -14.60 -7.23
N PRO A 328 -9.90 -15.36 -7.29
CA PRO A 328 -8.61 -14.87 -7.79
C PRO A 328 -8.62 -14.35 -9.24
N ASN A 329 -9.59 -14.82 -10.03
CA ASN A 329 -9.79 -14.51 -11.44
C ASN A 329 -10.85 -13.42 -11.68
N GLU A 330 -11.37 -12.79 -10.62
CA GLU A 330 -12.40 -11.75 -10.71
C GLU A 330 -11.85 -10.37 -10.28
N PRO A 331 -12.27 -9.27 -10.92
CA PRO A 331 -11.83 -7.91 -10.59
C PRO A 331 -12.53 -7.34 -9.34
N GLY A 332 -13.36 -8.12 -8.67
CA GLY A 332 -14.08 -7.74 -7.46
C GLY A 332 -15.26 -8.67 -7.17
N VAL A 333 -15.95 -8.40 -6.08
CA VAL A 333 -17.14 -9.15 -5.65
C VAL A 333 -18.06 -8.23 -4.86
N PHE A 334 -19.38 -8.38 -5.05
CA PHE A 334 -20.42 -7.69 -4.31
C PHE A 334 -21.44 -8.70 -3.81
N GLU A 335 -21.74 -8.67 -2.53
CA GLU A 335 -22.68 -9.59 -1.87
C GLU A 335 -23.62 -8.83 -0.93
N ASN A 336 -24.63 -9.53 -0.42
CA ASN A 336 -25.53 -9.01 0.63
C ASN A 336 -25.05 -9.36 2.06
N TYR A 337 -23.90 -10.02 2.19
CA TYR A 337 -23.27 -10.39 3.46
C TYR A 337 -21.80 -9.95 3.49
N GLY A 338 -21.21 -9.89 4.68
CA GLY A 338 -19.80 -9.53 4.86
C GLY A 338 -19.36 -9.68 6.30
N THR A 339 -18.10 -9.34 6.58
CA THR A 339 -17.57 -9.28 7.94
C THR A 339 -18.06 -8.02 8.64
N LEU A 340 -18.49 -8.15 9.90
CA LEU A 340 -18.94 -7.03 10.72
C LEU A 340 -17.79 -6.04 10.96
N VAL A 341 -18.11 -4.76 10.89
CA VAL A 341 -17.20 -3.65 11.19
C VAL A 341 -17.86 -2.69 12.16
N ASP A 342 -17.28 -2.54 13.35
CA ASP A 342 -17.69 -1.55 14.33
C ASP A 342 -16.76 -0.33 14.22
N VAL A 343 -17.29 0.82 13.79
CA VAL A 343 -16.56 2.10 13.78
C VAL A 343 -16.92 2.86 15.04
N ILE A 344 -15.93 3.10 15.90
CA ILE A 344 -16.08 3.74 17.22
C ILE A 344 -15.33 5.06 17.34
#